data_AF-A0A970C318-F1
#
_entry.id   AF-A0A970C318-F1
#
_cell.length_a   1.000
_cell.length_b   1.000
_cell.length_c   1.000
_cell.angle_alpha   90.00
_cell.angle_beta   90.00
_cell.angle_gamma   90.00
#
_symmetry.space_group_name_H-M   'P 1'
#
loop_
_entity.id
_entity.type
_entity.pdbx_description
1 polymer ?
#
loop_
_entity_poly.entity_id
_entity_poly.type
_entity_poly.pdbx_seq_one_letter_code
_entity_poly.pdbx_strand_id
1 'polypeptide(L)' 'ILEKYMPGGSWEYPVRLVEGDYAFLQWTGRTAEGRVVCDGADSFLIRDGRIVFQSIYFTVHDSES' A
#
# COMPACT_ATOMS: atom_id res chain seq x y z
N ILE A 1 -7.23 5.22 2.81
CA ILE A 1 -6.42 4.43 3.76
C ILE A 1 -5.01 4.99 3.83
N LEU A 2 -4.26 5.07 2.73
CA LEU A 2 -2.87 5.59 2.74
C LEU A 2 -2.72 7.03 3.25
N GLU A 3 -3.63 7.95 2.92
CA GLU A 3 -3.61 9.33 3.46
C GLU A 3 -3.59 9.39 5.00
N LYS A 4 -4.16 8.39 5.69
CA LYS A 4 -4.12 8.31 7.15
C LYS A 4 -2.72 7.97 7.67
N TYR A 5 -1.95 7.20 6.91
CA TYR A 5 -0.60 6.75 7.29
C TYR A 5 0.49 7.64 6.70
N MET A 6 0.20 8.33 5.60
CA MET A 6 1.09 9.25 4.90
C MET A 6 0.38 10.56 4.58
N PRO A 7 0.04 11.36 5.59
CA PRO A 7 -0.69 12.61 5.39
C PRO A 7 0.10 13.60 4.53
N GLY A 8 -0.54 14.15 3.52
CA GLY A 8 0.10 15.07 2.55
C GLY A 8 1.23 14.44 1.74
N GLY A 9 1.32 13.11 1.74
CA GLY A 9 2.36 12.36 1.03
C GLY A 9 2.01 12.10 -0.44
N SER A 10 2.98 11.52 -1.13
CA SER A 10 2.82 10.96 -2.48
C SER A 10 3.09 9.47 -2.46
N TRP A 11 2.40 8.70 -3.31
CA TRP A 11 2.63 7.27 -3.44
C TRP A 11 2.42 6.80 -4.87
N GLU A 12 3.05 5.67 -5.17
CA GLU A 12 2.98 5.00 -6.46
C GLU A 12 2.66 3.52 -6.27
N TYR A 13 2.07 2.90 -7.28
CA TYR A 13 1.73 1.47 -7.28
C TYR A 13 2.49 0.75 -8.39
N PRO A 14 3.77 0.39 -8.17
CA PRO A 14 4.59 -0.26 -9.18
C PRO A 14 4.07 -1.63 -9.61
N VAL A 15 3.36 -2.33 -8.72
CA VAL A 15 2.83 -3.68 -8.99
C VAL A 15 1.35 -3.72 -8.70
N ARG A 16 0.58 -4.25 -9.66
CA ARG A 16 -0.82 -4.58 -9.51
C ARG A 16 -1.05 -5.93 -10.16
N LEU A 17 -1.41 -6.93 -9.36
CA LEU A 17 -1.67 -8.29 -9.82
C LEU A 17 -3.08 -8.70 -9.44
N VAL A 18 -3.74 -9.40 -10.35
CA VAL A 18 -5.06 -10.00 -10.13
C VAL A 18 -5.01 -11.41 -10.68
N GLU A 19 -5.36 -12.40 -9.85
CA GLU A 19 -5.44 -13.81 -10.22
C GLU A 19 -6.67 -14.42 -9.56
N GLY A 20 -7.68 -14.74 -10.36
CA GLY A 20 -8.98 -15.20 -9.87
C GLY A 20 -9.59 -14.23 -8.85
N ASP A 21 -9.86 -14.74 -7.65
CA ASP A 21 -10.45 -13.99 -6.53
C ASP A 21 -9.41 -13.16 -5.74
N TYR A 22 -8.13 -13.24 -6.09
CA TYR A 22 -7.05 -12.61 -5.34
C TYR A 22 -6.54 -11.37 -6.05
N ALA A 23 -6.33 -10.29 -5.29
CA ALA A 23 -5.63 -9.11 -5.79
C ALA A 23 -4.47 -8.74 -4.86
N PHE A 24 -3.39 -8.26 -5.46
CA PHE A 24 -2.20 -7.80 -4.75
C PHE A 24 -1.74 -6.45 -5.32
N LEU A 25 -1.44 -5.52 -4.43
CA LEU A 25 -0.84 -4.24 -4.76
C LEU A 25 0.47 -4.10 -3.99
N GLN A 26 1.55 -3.80 -4.71
CA GLN A 26 2.73 -3.21 -4.07
C GLN A 26 2.66 -1.70 -4.25
N TRP A 27 3.07 -0.96 -3.22
CA TRP A 27 3.15 0.50 -3.25
C TRP A 27 4.41 1.01 -2.56
N THR A 28 4.89 2.15 -3.05
CA THR A 28 5.93 2.95 -2.40
C THR A 28 5.33 4.30 -2.07
N GLY A 29 5.86 4.98 -1.05
CA GLY A 29 5.33 6.28 -0.65
C GLY A 29 6.31 7.14 0.10
N ARG A 30 6.02 8.44 0.12
CA ARG A 30 6.78 9.45 0.86
C ARG A 30 5.81 10.40 1.53
N THR A 31 6.01 10.72 2.81
CA THR A 31 5.23 11.75 3.51
C THR A 31 5.75 13.14 3.21
N ALA A 32 4.93 14.18 3.43
CA ALA A 32 5.38 15.58 3.33
C ALA A 32 6.57 15.89 4.26
N GLU A 33 6.65 15.16 5.38
CA GLU A 33 7.70 15.28 6.40
C GLU A 33 8.96 14.45 6.09
N GLY A 34 9.02 13.78 4.93
CA GLY A 34 10.22 13.11 4.44
C GLY A 34 10.32 11.61 4.75
N ARG A 35 9.41 11.03 5.55
CA ARG A 35 9.38 9.56 5.78
C ARG A 35 9.08 8.81 4.49
N VAL A 36 9.66 7.63 4.34
CA VAL A 36 9.58 6.81 3.12
C VAL A 36 9.10 5.40 3.45
N VAL A 37 8.27 4.84 2.57
CA VAL A 37 7.88 3.44 2.55
C VAL A 37 8.30 2.85 1.20
N CYS A 38 9.05 1.76 1.23
CA CYS A 38 9.56 1.09 0.03
C CYS A 38 8.93 -0.29 -0.24
N ASP A 39 8.28 -0.87 0.77
CA ASP A 39 7.82 -2.26 0.81
C ASP A 39 6.31 -2.38 1.08
N GLY A 40 5.54 -1.34 0.76
CA GLY A 40 4.09 -1.32 0.98
C GLY A 40 3.40 -2.42 0.18
N ALA A 41 2.54 -3.18 0.84
CA ALA A 41 1.84 -4.31 0.26
C ALA A 41 0.41 -4.44 0.80
N ASP A 42 -0.56 -4.49 -0.11
CA ASP A 42 -1.97 -4.76 0.19
C ASP A 42 -2.41 -6.03 -0.55
N SER A 43 -2.99 -6.98 0.19
CA SER A 43 -3.58 -8.21 -0.39
C SER A 43 -5.07 -8.25 -0.12
N PHE A 44 -5.84 -8.72 -1.11
CA PHE A 44 -7.29 -8.78 -1.07
C PHE A 44 -7.80 -10.16 -1.49
N LEU A 45 -8.88 -10.59 -0.84
CA LEU A 45 -9.75 -11.65 -1.35
C LEU A 45 -11.09 -11.03 -1.76
N ILE A 46 -11.50 -11.24 -3.01
CA ILE A 46 -12.71 -10.69 -3.60
C ILE A 46 -13.65 -11.85 -3.92
N ARG A 47 -14.88 -11.80 -3.40
CA ARG A 47 -15.95 -12.76 -3.70
C ARG A 47 -17.24 -12.02 -3.94
N ASP A 48 -18.01 -12.45 -4.93
CA ASP A 48 -19.29 -11.83 -5.32
C ASP A 48 -19.18 -10.30 -5.49
N GLY A 49 -18.07 -9.85 -6.10
CA GLY A 49 -17.77 -8.43 -6.33
C GLY A 49 -17.45 -7.61 -5.08
N ARG A 50 -17.20 -8.25 -3.92
CA ARG A 50 -16.89 -7.58 -2.65
C ARG A 50 -15.54 -8.04 -2.10
N ILE A 51 -14.78 -7.12 -1.51
CA ILE A 51 -13.60 -7.45 -0.71
C ILE A 51 -14.09 -8.09 0.60
N VAL A 52 -13.76 -9.36 0.81
CA VAL A 52 -14.13 -10.13 2.02
C VAL A 52 -12.97 -10.31 2.99
N PHE A 53 -11.74 -10.04 2.53
CA PHE A 53 -10.54 -9.98 3.37
C PHE A 53 -9.55 -8.96 2.81
N GLN A 54 -8.83 -8.30 3.71
CA GLN A 54 -7.70 -7.42 3.40
C GLN A 54 -6.59 -7.64 4.42
N SER A 55 -5.35 -7.72 3.94
CA SER A 55 -4.14 -7.53 4.76
C SER A 55 -3.32 -6.36 4.24
N ILE A 56 -2.67 -5.65 5.15
CA ILE A 56 -1.80 -4.51 4.85
C ILE A 56 -0.48 -4.73 5.59
N TYR A 57 0.63 -4.54 4.89
CA TYR A 57 1.98 -4.56 5.45
C TYR A 57 2.78 -3.40 4.86
N PHE A 58 3.60 -2.76 5.68
CA PHE A 58 4.62 -1.81 5.25
C PHE A 58 5.60 -1.51 6.39
N THR A 59 6.80 -1.06 6.02
CA THR A 59 7.81 -0.52 6.93
C THR A 59 7.97 0.98 6.68
N VAL A 60 7.95 1.78 7.75
CA VAL A 60 8.23 3.22 7.67
C VAL A 60 9.71 3.44 7.97
N HIS A 61 10.38 4.14 7.06
CA HIS A 61 11.75 4.60 7.24
C HIS A 61 11.75 6.12 7.40
N ASP A 62 12.52 6.64 8.34
CA ASP A 62 12.85 8.06 8.34
C ASP A 62 13.85 8.32 7.20
N SER A 63 13.75 9.49 6.54
CA SER A 63 14.82 9.92 5.64
C SER A 63 16.07 10.15 6.48
N GLU A 64 17.19 9.51 6.14
CA GLU A 64 18.48 9.86 6.73
C GLU A 64 18.68 11.38 6.63
N SER A 65 19.05 12.00 7.76
CA SER A 65 19.33 13.43 7.86
C SER A 65 20.60 13.81 7.13
#